data_AF-A0A5J6MM36-F1
#
_entry.id   AF-A0A5J6MM36-F1
#
_cell.length_a   1.000
_cell.length_b   1.000
_cell.length_c   1.000
_cell.angle_alpha   90.00
_cell.angle_beta   90.00
_cell.angle_gamma   90.00
#
_symmetry.space_group_name_H-M   'P 1'
#
loop_
_entity.id
_entity.type
_entity.pdbx_description
1 polymer ?
#
loop_
_entity_poly.entity_id
_entity_poly.type
_entity_poly.pdbx_seq_one_letter_code
_entity_poly.pdbx_strand_id
1 'polypeptide(L)'
;MNPGGPKPPSIWTPAREAELRRLVAEGLGAPAIARRLGASRSAVRGKCLRLGLKRVKRGYFRWTPAIVAQVREWAASGVTMEDTARRLGISASAVHSRAVVRGIRFDERAYLPADDARLRVLARTGLKTRALAAELGRSQASIRWRLRKLGLGRRSRIPKPKVLLATVRADAAAMVAPDRARLMAGKAA
;
A
#
# COMPACT_ATOMS: atom_id res chain seq x y z
N MET A 1 -35.61 22.41 17.09
CA MET A 1 -34.38 23.23 17.04
C MET A 1 -33.34 22.53 17.91
N ASN A 2 -32.21 22.11 17.34
CA ASN A 2 -31.15 21.46 18.12
C ASN A 2 -30.24 22.56 18.68
N PRO A 3 -30.10 22.74 20.00
CA PRO A 3 -29.19 23.73 20.56
C PRO A 3 -27.78 23.26 20.28
N GLY A 4 -27.07 23.93 19.37
CA GLY A 4 -25.71 23.59 19.00
C GLY A 4 -24.83 23.55 20.24
N GLY A 5 -24.35 22.35 20.60
CA GLY A 5 -23.44 22.15 21.73
C GLY A 5 -22.20 23.05 21.61
N PRO A 6 -21.49 23.28 22.73
CA PRO A 6 -20.37 24.21 22.77
C PRO A 6 -19.33 23.83 21.71
N LYS A 7 -18.98 24.81 20.87
CA LYS A 7 -17.99 24.64 19.82
C LYS A 7 -16.65 24.25 20.48
N PRO A 8 -15.95 23.21 19.98
CA PRO A 8 -14.69 22.81 20.57
C PRO A 8 -13.69 23.96 20.55
N PRO A 9 -12.80 24.05 21.55
CA PRO A 9 -11.85 25.15 21.67
C PRO A 9 -10.98 25.24 20.41
N SER A 10 -10.80 26.47 19.93
CA SER A 10 -9.97 26.74 18.76
C SER A 10 -8.53 26.30 19.02
N ILE A 11 -7.97 25.50 18.12
CA ILE A 11 -6.55 25.12 18.16
C ILE A 11 -5.58 26.32 18.05
N TRP A 12 -6.08 27.48 17.62
CA TRP A 12 -5.29 28.69 17.43
C TRP A 12 -5.26 29.50 18.73
N THR A 13 -4.24 29.25 19.54
CA THR A 13 -3.86 30.13 20.66
C THR A 13 -2.91 31.24 20.16
N PRO A 14 -2.77 32.36 20.88
CA PRO A 14 -1.82 33.42 20.52
C PRO A 14 -0.38 32.89 20.30
N ALA A 15 0.06 31.96 21.15
CA ALA A 15 1.37 31.31 21.01
C ALA A 15 1.50 30.52 19.70
N ARG A 16 0.46 29.77 19.31
CA ARG A 16 0.46 29.04 18.03
C ARG A 16 0.39 29.97 16.82
N GLU A 17 -0.24 31.12 16.94
CA GLU A 17 -0.22 32.12 15.87
C GLU A 17 1.15 32.80 15.73
N ALA A 18 1.83 33.07 16.84
CA ALA A 18 3.19 33.60 16.83
C ALA A 18 4.15 32.60 16.15
N GLU A 19 4.06 31.32 16.52
CA GLU A 19 4.84 30.26 15.88
C GLU A 19 4.48 30.11 14.40
N LEU A 20 3.20 30.21 14.03
CA LEU A 20 2.78 30.23 12.63
C LEU A 20 3.46 31.37 11.86
N ARG A 21 3.44 32.61 12.38
CA ARG A 21 4.07 33.77 11.74
C ARG A 21 5.57 33.54 11.54
N ARG A 22 6.26 33.02 12.56
CA ARG A 22 7.69 32.68 12.51
C ARG A 22 7.99 31.66 11.40
N LEU A 23 7.26 30.55 11.35
CA LEU A 23 7.47 29.49 10.36
C LEU A 23 7.14 29.94 8.93
N VAL A 24 6.15 30.83 8.76
CA VAL A 24 5.85 31.42 7.45
C VAL A 24 6.95 32.37 7.01
N ALA A 25 7.48 33.19 7.92
CA ALA A 25 8.60 34.10 7.64
C ALA A 25 9.88 33.34 7.25
N GLU A 26 10.12 32.18 7.86
CA GLU A 26 11.17 31.22 7.48
C GLU A 26 10.94 30.54 6.12
N GLY A 27 9.80 30.81 5.46
CA GLY A 27 9.50 30.31 4.12
C GLY A 27 8.99 28.87 4.08
N LEU A 28 8.60 28.28 5.21
CA LEU A 28 8.10 26.90 5.23
C LEU A 28 6.76 26.78 4.50
N GLY A 29 6.60 25.64 3.82
CA GLY A 29 5.35 25.29 3.18
C GLY A 29 4.28 24.78 4.16
N ALA A 30 3.01 24.89 3.77
CA ALA A 30 1.87 24.48 4.59
C ALA A 30 1.96 23.03 5.14
N PRO A 31 2.52 22.02 4.42
CA PRO A 31 2.71 20.68 4.98
C PRO A 31 3.70 20.60 6.14
N ALA A 32 4.81 21.34 6.07
CA ALA A 32 5.83 21.33 7.12
C ALA A 32 5.30 22.03 8.38
N ILE A 33 4.64 23.18 8.19
CA ILE A 33 3.99 23.93 9.28
C ILE A 33 2.88 23.09 9.93
N ALA A 34 2.06 22.40 9.13
CA ALA A 34 1.00 21.52 9.63
C ALA A 34 1.53 20.43 10.57
N ARG A 35 2.63 19.75 10.19
CA ARG A 35 3.28 18.76 11.04
C ARG A 35 3.81 19.37 12.34
N ARG A 36 4.49 20.52 12.26
CA ARG A 36 5.08 21.18 13.43
C ARG A 36 4.05 21.70 14.42
N LEU A 37 2.92 22.19 13.92
CA LEU A 37 1.84 22.72 14.76
C LEU A 37 0.80 21.67 15.16
N GLY A 38 0.92 20.41 14.70
CA GLY A 38 -0.10 19.38 14.92
C GLY A 38 -1.47 19.75 14.33
N ALA A 39 -1.49 20.51 13.22
CA ALA A 39 -2.70 21.05 12.61
C ALA A 39 -2.89 20.50 11.19
N SER A 40 -4.10 20.58 10.64
CA SER A 40 -4.32 20.21 9.24
C SER A 40 -3.75 21.26 8.28
N ARG A 41 -3.30 20.82 7.09
CA ARG A 41 -2.83 21.72 6.01
C ARG A 41 -3.88 22.77 5.63
N SER A 42 -5.16 22.43 5.69
CA SER A 42 -6.26 23.35 5.40
C SER A 42 -6.44 24.37 6.54
N ALA A 43 -6.33 23.95 7.80
CA ALA A 43 -6.38 24.85 8.95
C ALA A 43 -5.23 25.89 8.90
N VAL A 44 -4.00 25.45 8.61
CA VAL A 44 -2.83 26.34 8.46
C VAL A 44 -3.07 27.37 7.35
N ARG A 45 -3.52 26.93 6.17
CA ARG A 45 -3.79 27.84 5.03
C ARG A 45 -4.90 28.84 5.34
N GLY A 46 -6.01 28.37 5.91
CA GLY A 46 -7.14 29.23 6.29
C GLY A 46 -6.77 30.21 7.39
N LYS A 47 -5.85 29.85 8.30
CA LYS A 47 -5.33 30.80 9.29
C LYS A 47 -4.36 31.80 8.68
N CYS A 48 -3.42 31.37 7.83
CA CYS A 48 -2.54 32.29 7.10
C CYS A 48 -3.33 33.34 6.31
N LEU A 49 -4.39 32.91 5.62
CA LEU A 49 -5.28 33.81 4.88
C LEU A 49 -5.94 34.85 5.80
N ARG A 50 -6.52 34.42 6.93
CA ARG A 50 -7.15 35.32 7.90
C ARG A 50 -6.17 36.26 8.59
N LEU A 51 -4.91 35.86 8.71
CA LEU A 51 -3.84 36.68 9.29
C LEU A 51 -3.11 37.55 8.26
N GLY A 52 -3.55 37.56 6.99
CA GLY A 52 -2.90 38.34 5.92
C GLY A 52 -1.47 37.89 5.58
N LEU A 53 -1.08 36.68 5.99
CA LEU A 53 0.27 36.17 5.74
C LEU A 53 0.43 35.76 4.27
N LYS A 54 1.62 36.00 3.70
CA LYS A 54 1.96 35.55 2.33
C LYS A 54 1.59 34.08 2.16
N ARG A 55 1.03 33.74 1.00
CA ARG A 55 0.54 32.40 0.70
C ARG A 55 1.67 31.38 0.89
N VAL A 56 1.56 30.58 1.96
CA VAL A 56 2.46 29.45 2.22
C VAL A 56 2.52 28.55 1.00
N LYS A 57 3.76 28.29 0.52
CA LYS A 57 3.98 27.46 -0.67
C LYS A 57 3.33 26.08 -0.46
N ARG A 58 2.58 25.63 -1.45
CA ARG A 58 2.05 24.27 -1.47
C ARG A 58 3.23 23.33 -1.71
N GLY A 59 3.67 22.63 -0.68
CA GLY A 59 4.60 21.50 -0.84
C GLY A 59 3.86 20.36 -1.54
N TYR A 60 3.95 20.33 -2.87
CA TYR A 60 3.40 19.24 -3.66
C TYR A 60 4.44 18.16 -3.86
N PHE A 61 4.02 16.91 -3.71
CA PHE A 61 4.81 15.78 -4.14
C PHE A 61 5.01 15.85 -5.66
N ARG A 62 6.27 15.83 -6.12
CA ARG A 62 6.62 15.90 -7.53
C ARG A 62 6.60 14.50 -8.14
N TRP A 63 5.70 14.28 -9.09
CA TRP A 63 5.67 13.05 -9.88
C TRP A 63 6.66 13.12 -11.04
N THR A 64 7.90 12.67 -10.79
CA THR A 64 8.92 12.54 -11.84
C THR A 64 8.70 11.25 -12.65
N PRO A 65 9.24 11.16 -13.89
CA PRO A 65 9.21 9.91 -14.67
C PRO A 65 9.81 8.73 -13.90
N ALA A 66 10.90 8.95 -13.15
CA ALA A 66 11.53 7.92 -12.32
C ALA A 66 10.59 7.38 -11.23
N ILE A 67 9.88 8.26 -10.52
CA ILE A 67 8.89 7.84 -9.51
C ILE A 67 7.75 7.05 -10.16
N VAL A 68 7.31 7.46 -11.35
CA VAL A 68 6.24 6.76 -12.09
C VAL A 68 6.69 5.35 -12.50
N ALA A 69 7.93 5.21 -12.99
CA ALA A 69 8.50 3.91 -13.33
C ALA A 69 8.57 3.01 -12.08
N GLN A 70 9.05 3.55 -10.96
CA GLN A 70 9.13 2.83 -9.69
C GLN A 70 7.76 2.33 -9.20
N VAL A 71 6.74 3.19 -9.29
CA VAL A 71 5.36 2.85 -8.90
C VAL A 71 4.78 1.77 -9.81
N ARG A 72 5.11 1.77 -11.11
CA ARG A 72 4.70 0.72 -12.05
C ARG A 72 5.36 -0.62 -11.72
N GLU A 73 6.65 -0.60 -11.40
CA GLU A 73 7.38 -1.80 -10.97
C GLU A 73 6.77 -2.39 -9.70
N TRP A 74 6.54 -1.56 -8.68
CA TRP A 74 5.89 -1.97 -7.44
C TRP A 74 4.49 -2.52 -7.66
N ALA A 75 3.68 -1.90 -8.52
CA ALA A 75 2.36 -2.40 -8.87
C ALA A 75 2.45 -3.79 -9.57
N ALA A 76 3.41 -3.97 -10.49
CA ALA A 76 3.65 -5.24 -11.16
C ALA A 76 4.19 -6.33 -10.22
N SER A 77 4.94 -5.94 -9.20
CA SER A 77 5.42 -6.83 -8.14
C SER A 77 4.39 -7.05 -7.02
N GLY A 78 3.20 -6.44 -7.11
CA GLY A 78 2.10 -6.66 -6.18
C GLY A 78 2.14 -5.88 -4.88
N VAL A 79 2.97 -4.84 -4.81
CA VAL A 79 2.91 -3.87 -3.72
C VAL A 79 1.55 -3.19 -3.77
N THR A 80 0.88 -3.10 -2.63
CA THR A 80 -0.43 -2.46 -2.51
C THR A 80 -0.34 -0.96 -2.76
N MET A 81 -1.48 -0.34 -3.01
CA MET A 81 -1.55 1.11 -3.18
C MET A 81 -1.21 1.84 -1.87
N GLU A 82 -1.65 1.27 -0.74
CA GLU A 82 -1.39 1.74 0.62
C GLU A 82 0.10 1.70 0.94
N ASP A 83 0.78 0.61 0.62
CA ASP A 83 2.22 0.50 0.87
C ASP A 83 3.03 1.37 -0.08
N THR A 84 2.59 1.51 -1.33
CA THR A 84 3.16 2.48 -2.27
C THR A 84 3.05 3.90 -1.72
N ALA A 85 1.88 4.27 -1.19
CA ALA A 85 1.65 5.58 -0.60
C ALA A 85 2.53 5.82 0.63
N ARG A 86 2.67 4.80 1.49
CA ARG A 86 3.56 4.80 2.65
C ARG A 86 5.02 5.03 2.25
N ARG A 87 5.51 4.28 1.26
CA ARG A 87 6.88 4.40 0.73
C ARG A 87 7.17 5.79 0.15
N LEU A 88 6.19 6.40 -0.52
CA LEU A 88 6.33 7.72 -1.11
C LEU A 88 6.05 8.88 -0.13
N GLY A 89 5.57 8.59 1.08
CA GLY A 89 5.18 9.61 2.05
C GLY A 89 3.98 10.46 1.60
N ILE A 90 3.09 9.90 0.77
CA ILE A 90 1.88 10.56 0.26
C ILE A 90 0.62 9.78 0.61
N SER A 91 -0.55 10.33 0.29
CA SER A 91 -1.83 9.63 0.50
C SER A 91 -2.09 8.57 -0.58
N ALA A 92 -2.77 7.49 -0.21
CA ALA A 92 -3.23 6.46 -1.15
C ALA A 92 -4.10 7.04 -2.27
N SER A 93 -4.96 8.02 -1.96
CA SER A 93 -5.73 8.77 -2.96
C SER A 93 -4.85 9.52 -3.97
N ALA A 94 -3.69 10.07 -3.56
CA ALA A 94 -2.77 10.71 -4.49
C ALA A 94 -2.08 9.71 -5.42
N VAL A 95 -1.77 8.51 -4.92
CA VAL A 95 -1.29 7.38 -5.74
C VAL A 95 -2.38 6.95 -6.71
N HIS A 96 -3.61 6.73 -6.23
CA HIS A 96 -4.78 6.34 -7.03
C HIS A 96 -5.00 7.28 -8.21
N SER A 97 -5.15 8.58 -7.95
CA SER A 97 -5.38 9.57 -9.01
C SER A 97 -4.26 9.57 -10.05
N ARG A 98 -3.00 9.36 -9.64
CA ARG A 98 -1.89 9.31 -10.59
C ARG A 98 -1.83 8.00 -11.36
N ALA A 99 -2.17 6.89 -10.72
CA ALA A 99 -2.20 5.56 -11.30
C ALA A 99 -3.26 5.47 -12.40
N VAL A 100 -4.47 5.98 -12.16
CA VAL A 100 -5.57 6.05 -13.15
C VAL A 100 -5.12 6.80 -14.41
N VAL A 101 -4.56 8.00 -14.25
CA VAL A 101 -4.09 8.82 -15.39
C VAL A 101 -2.97 8.15 -16.20
N ARG A 102 -2.25 7.18 -15.61
CA ARG A 102 -1.09 6.50 -16.24
C ARG A 102 -1.34 5.03 -16.56
N GLY A 103 -2.58 4.55 -16.37
CA GLY A 103 -2.95 3.15 -16.58
C GLY A 103 -2.18 2.18 -15.68
N ILE A 104 -1.70 2.61 -14.51
CA ILE A 104 -1.04 1.72 -13.54
C ILE A 104 -2.14 1.03 -12.74
N ARG A 105 -2.16 -0.31 -12.77
CA ARG A 105 -3.16 -1.12 -12.06
C ARG A 105 -2.54 -1.73 -10.81
N PHE A 106 -3.11 -1.38 -9.66
CA PHE A 106 -2.86 -2.03 -8.37
C PHE A 106 -3.93 -3.09 -8.18
N ASP A 107 -3.67 -4.31 -8.67
CA ASP A 107 -4.59 -5.43 -8.48
C ASP A 107 -4.11 -6.27 -7.29
N GLU A 108 -4.71 -6.03 -6.11
CA GLU A 108 -4.47 -6.83 -4.90
C GLU A 108 -4.77 -8.32 -5.10
N ARG A 109 -5.54 -8.64 -6.15
CA ARG A 109 -5.94 -9.99 -6.54
C ARG A 109 -5.17 -10.50 -7.76
N ALA A 110 -4.23 -9.76 -8.34
CA ALA A 110 -3.38 -10.29 -9.40
C ALA A 110 -2.51 -11.43 -8.86
N TYR A 111 -2.17 -12.38 -9.74
CA TYR A 111 -1.11 -13.35 -9.46
C TYR A 111 0.22 -12.69 -9.76
N LEU A 112 1.05 -12.59 -8.74
CA LEU A 112 2.38 -12.02 -8.83
C LEU A 112 3.37 -13.04 -9.40
N PRO A 113 4.53 -12.60 -9.93
CA PRO A 113 5.59 -13.52 -10.33
C PRO A 113 6.01 -14.47 -9.19
N ALA A 114 6.02 -13.98 -7.94
CA ALA A 114 6.26 -14.78 -6.75
C ALA A 114 5.15 -15.80 -6.48
N ASP A 115 3.88 -15.43 -6.70
CA ASP A 115 2.75 -16.37 -6.58
C ASP A 115 2.86 -17.48 -7.64
N ASP A 116 3.25 -17.15 -8.86
CA ASP A 116 3.46 -18.13 -9.93
C ASP A 116 4.64 -19.06 -9.63
N ALA A 117 5.74 -18.52 -9.10
CA ALA A 117 6.89 -19.31 -8.68
C ALA A 117 6.49 -20.29 -7.56
N ARG A 118 5.78 -19.80 -6.53
CA ARG A 118 5.27 -20.62 -5.43
C ARG A 118 4.27 -21.66 -5.93
N LEU A 119 3.35 -21.28 -6.82
CA LEU A 119 2.38 -22.20 -7.41
C LEU A 119 3.04 -23.27 -8.28
N ARG A 120 4.12 -22.97 -9.01
CA ARG A 120 4.92 -23.96 -9.75
C ARG A 120 5.57 -24.99 -8.82
N VAL A 121 6.16 -24.54 -7.71
CA VAL A 121 6.77 -25.42 -6.70
C VAL A 121 5.70 -26.32 -6.08
N LEU A 122 4.61 -25.73 -5.58
CA LEU A 122 3.52 -26.47 -4.94
C LEU A 122 2.78 -27.40 -5.90
N ALA A 123 2.69 -27.08 -7.19
CA ALA A 123 2.05 -27.98 -8.16
C ALA A 123 2.84 -29.28 -8.37
N ARG A 124 4.17 -29.27 -8.20
CA ARG A 124 5.03 -30.45 -8.34
C ARG A 124 4.90 -31.43 -7.18
N THR A 125 4.44 -30.98 -6.01
CA THR A 125 4.26 -31.85 -4.83
C THR A 125 3.02 -32.74 -4.92
N GLY A 126 2.19 -32.58 -5.96
CA GLY A 126 0.98 -33.38 -6.18
C GLY A 126 -0.22 -32.99 -5.30
N LEU A 127 -0.13 -31.89 -4.55
CA LEU A 127 -1.21 -31.39 -3.70
C LEU A 127 -2.51 -31.15 -4.49
N LYS A 128 -3.65 -31.42 -3.83
CA LYS A 128 -4.98 -31.13 -4.40
C LYS A 128 -5.20 -29.62 -4.44
N THR A 129 -5.98 -29.15 -5.41
CA THR A 129 -6.31 -27.72 -5.61
C THR A 129 -6.79 -27.02 -4.34
N ARG A 130 -7.53 -27.71 -3.48
CA ARG A 130 -7.97 -27.18 -2.17
C ARG A 130 -6.81 -26.80 -1.26
N ALA A 131 -5.75 -27.62 -1.20
CA ALA A 131 -4.58 -27.34 -0.39
C ALA A 131 -3.77 -26.17 -0.97
N LEU A 132 -3.62 -26.12 -2.31
CA LEU A 132 -3.00 -24.98 -3.00
C LEU A 132 -3.75 -23.68 -2.75
N ALA A 133 -5.08 -23.73 -2.76
CA ALA A 133 -5.96 -22.61 -2.49
C ALA A 133 -5.79 -22.08 -1.06
N ALA A 134 -5.75 -22.98 -0.07
CA ALA A 134 -5.48 -22.60 1.32
C ALA A 134 -4.09 -21.98 1.48
N GLU A 135 -3.06 -22.58 0.87
CA GLU A 135 -1.67 -22.14 0.97
C GLU A 135 -1.42 -20.75 0.36
N LEU A 136 -2.08 -20.44 -0.76
CA LEU A 136 -1.98 -19.11 -1.40
C LEU A 136 -3.05 -18.12 -0.91
N GLY A 137 -3.95 -18.52 -0.02
CA GLY A 137 -5.07 -17.70 0.43
C GLY A 137 -6.02 -17.28 -0.70
N ARG A 138 -6.23 -18.16 -1.70
CA ARG A 138 -7.06 -17.91 -2.89
C ARG A 138 -8.20 -18.91 -3.00
N SER A 139 -9.19 -18.62 -3.83
CA SER A 139 -10.26 -19.59 -4.12
C SER A 139 -9.76 -20.72 -5.02
N GLN A 140 -10.36 -21.91 -4.88
CA GLN A 140 -10.04 -23.07 -5.74
C GLN A 140 -10.30 -22.79 -7.23
N ALA A 141 -11.29 -21.95 -7.55
CA ALA A 141 -11.57 -21.53 -8.92
C ALA A 141 -10.43 -20.66 -9.49
N SER A 142 -9.92 -19.71 -8.69
CA SER A 142 -8.80 -18.85 -9.04
C SER A 142 -7.52 -19.67 -9.31
N ILE A 143 -7.22 -20.63 -8.44
CA ILE A 143 -6.06 -21.53 -8.61
C ILE A 143 -6.20 -22.40 -9.86
N ARG A 144 -7.37 -23.00 -10.12
CA ARG A 144 -7.60 -23.78 -11.35
C ARG A 144 -7.41 -22.93 -12.61
N TRP A 145 -7.91 -21.71 -12.60
CA TRP A 145 -7.70 -20.77 -13.71
C TRP A 145 -6.21 -20.47 -13.90
N ARG A 146 -5.48 -20.17 -12.82
CA ARG A 146 -4.05 -19.84 -12.93
C ARG A 146 -3.20 -21.03 -13.34
N LEU A 147 -3.43 -22.21 -12.76
CA LEU A 147 -2.74 -23.45 -13.16
C LEU A 147 -2.90 -23.71 -14.66
N ARG A 148 -4.11 -23.52 -15.20
CA ARG A 148 -4.36 -23.64 -16.65
C ARG A 148 -3.59 -22.59 -17.45
N LYS A 149 -3.54 -21.34 -17.01
CA LYS A 149 -2.75 -20.27 -17.66
C LYS A 149 -1.24 -20.55 -17.63
N LEU A 150 -0.74 -21.23 -16.60
CA LEU A 150 0.66 -21.64 -16.47
C LEU A 150 0.97 -23.00 -17.14
N GLY A 151 0.01 -23.65 -17.80
CA GLY A 151 0.20 -24.97 -18.42
C GLY A 151 0.26 -26.15 -17.43
N LEU A 152 -0.02 -25.90 -16.15
CA LEU A 152 0.04 -26.87 -15.03
C LEU A 152 -1.34 -27.50 -14.71
N GLY A 153 -2.34 -27.29 -15.57
CA GLY A 153 -3.68 -27.81 -15.34
C GLY A 153 -3.74 -29.31 -15.52
N ARG A 154 -4.51 -30.04 -14.67
CA ARG A 154 -4.64 -31.51 -14.66
C ARG A 154 -5.04 -32.21 -15.99
N ARG A 155 -5.25 -31.47 -17.09
CA ARG A 155 -5.39 -32.03 -18.44
C ARG A 155 -4.05 -32.17 -19.18
N SER A 156 -2.99 -31.48 -18.79
CA SER A 156 -1.63 -31.82 -19.20
C SER A 156 -1.16 -32.96 -18.29
N ARG A 157 -0.97 -34.14 -18.88
CA ARG A 157 -0.47 -35.35 -18.21
C ARG A 157 0.93 -35.05 -17.66
N ILE A 158 1.03 -34.63 -16.40
CA ILE A 158 2.30 -34.66 -15.66
C ILE A 158 2.48 -36.12 -15.23
N PRO A 159 3.46 -36.86 -15.75
CA PRO A 159 3.74 -38.22 -15.29
C PRO A 159 4.11 -38.14 -13.81
N LYS A 160 3.49 -38.98 -12.97
CA LYS A 160 3.83 -39.07 -11.55
C LYS A 160 5.25 -39.64 -11.43
N PRO A 161 6.22 -38.96 -10.83
CA PRO A 161 7.41 -39.65 -10.37
C PRO A 161 7.04 -40.53 -9.18
N LYS A 162 7.39 -41.82 -9.25
CA LYS A 162 7.41 -42.72 -8.09
C LYS A 162 8.62 -42.32 -7.24
N VAL A 163 8.38 -42.09 -5.94
CA VAL A 163 9.37 -41.94 -4.82
C VAL A 163 10.31 -40.71 -4.96
N LEU A 164 10.61 -39.88 -3.94
CA LEU A 164 10.82 -40.09 -2.51
C LEU A 164 10.19 -38.92 -1.69
N LEU A 165 9.34 -39.25 -0.70
CA LEU A 165 8.87 -38.32 0.33
C LEU A 165 9.74 -38.50 1.58
N ALA A 166 10.85 -37.78 1.62
CA ALA A 166 11.56 -37.36 2.83
C ALA A 166 12.56 -36.28 2.40
N THR A 167 12.72 -35.22 3.19
CA THR A 167 13.75 -34.15 3.07
C THR A 167 13.31 -32.74 2.64
N VAL A 168 12.21 -32.50 1.91
CA VAL A 168 11.81 -31.09 1.58
C VAL A 168 11.00 -30.40 2.70
N ARG A 169 10.95 -30.99 3.92
CA ARG A 169 10.26 -30.39 5.07
C ARG A 169 11.18 -29.48 5.92
N ALA A 170 12.48 -29.39 5.60
CA ALA A 170 13.43 -28.56 6.34
C ALA A 170 13.82 -27.24 5.62
N ASP A 171 13.98 -27.22 4.30
CA ASP A 171 14.52 -26.01 3.63
C ASP A 171 13.49 -24.97 3.18
N ALA A 172 12.20 -25.33 3.07
CA ALA A 172 11.16 -24.36 2.72
C ALA A 172 10.81 -23.40 3.89
N ALA A 173 11.18 -23.75 5.12
CA ALA A 173 10.97 -22.91 6.30
C ALA A 173 12.03 -21.80 6.45
N ALA A 174 13.18 -21.91 5.77
CA ALA A 174 14.28 -20.95 5.88
C ALA A 174 14.27 -19.86 4.79
N MET A 175 13.55 -20.02 3.67
CA MET A 175 13.66 -19.11 2.52
C MET A 175 12.44 -18.26 2.17
N VAL A 176 11.29 -18.42 2.83
CA VAL A 176 10.15 -17.48 2.63
C VAL A 176 9.41 -17.30 3.94
N ALA A 177 9.80 -16.27 4.70
CA ALA A 177 9.02 -15.82 5.84
C ALA A 177 7.57 -15.53 5.39
N PRO A 178 6.55 -16.12 6.04
CA PRO A 178 5.18 -15.78 5.77
C PRO A 178 4.88 -14.52 6.58
N ASP A 179 4.68 -13.37 5.94
CA ASP A 179 4.08 -12.28 6.69
C ASP A 179 3.11 -11.40 5.90
N ARG A 180 1.94 -12.00 5.60
CA ARG A 180 0.74 -11.24 5.25
C ARG A 180 -0.15 -11.00 6.48
N ALA A 181 0.20 -11.55 7.64
CA ALA A 181 -0.64 -11.54 8.85
C ALA A 181 -0.27 -10.42 9.84
N ARG A 182 1.00 -9.99 9.92
CA ARG A 182 1.48 -8.96 10.85
C ARG A 182 1.29 -7.53 10.34
N LEU A 183 0.94 -7.36 9.06
CA LEU A 183 0.49 -6.08 8.49
C LEU A 183 -1.01 -5.78 8.76
N MET A 184 -1.78 -6.76 9.25
CA MET A 184 -3.20 -6.58 9.59
C MET A 184 -3.47 -6.48 11.10
N ALA A 185 -2.48 -6.76 11.96
CA ALA A 185 -2.57 -6.66 13.41
C ALA A 185 -2.19 -5.25 13.93
N GLY A 186 -2.88 -4.23 13.41
CA GLY A 186 -2.78 -2.84 13.86
C GLY A 186 -4.17 -2.20 14.02
N LYS A 187 -5.17 -3.02 14.34
CA LYS A 187 -6.54 -2.61 14.67
C LYS A 187 -6.88 -3.24 16.02
N ALA A 188 -6.86 -2.42 17.06
CA ALA A 188 -7.48 -2.55 18.39
C ALA A 188 -6.49 -2.16 19.50
N ALA A 189 -6.41 -0.86 19.77
CA ALA A 189 -6.33 -0.26 21.10
C ALA A 189 -6.64 1.23 20.94
#